data_AF-A0A509L6L2-F1
#
_entry.id   AF-A0A509L6L2-F1
#
_cell.length_a   1.000
_cell.length_b   1.000
_cell.length_c   1.000
_cell.angle_alpha   90.00
_cell.angle_beta   90.00
_cell.angle_gamma   90.00
#
_symmetry.space_group_name_H-M   'P 1'
#
loop_
_entity.id
_entity.type
_entity.pdbx_description
1 polymer ?
#
loop_
_entity_poly.entity_id
_entity_poly.type
_entity_poly.pdbx_seq_one_letter_code
_entity_poly.pdbx_strand_id
1 'polypeptide(L)'
;MVYMEKIYSRLGDGWVTELTETELMKDIVNGTQSAAKNAQIDPLIDDEINHLFDICKSGDKRTGVERGREIVTTYDGPTIEIRHAGIIANRQ
;
A
#
# COMPACT_ATOMS: atom_id res chain seq x y z
N MET A 1 -4.05 13.24 -29.54
CA MET A 1 -3.50 13.59 -28.22
C MET A 1 -4.11 12.64 -27.22
N VAL A 2 -3.36 11.65 -26.74
CA VAL A 2 -3.85 10.74 -25.70
C VAL A 2 -3.62 11.48 -24.38
N TYR A 3 -4.70 11.90 -23.72
CA TYR A 3 -4.60 12.43 -22.36
C TYR A 3 -4.19 11.27 -21.46
N MET A 4 -2.93 11.29 -21.01
CA MET A 4 -2.45 10.30 -20.06
C MET A 4 -2.97 10.71 -18.69
N GLU A 5 -3.94 9.96 -18.18
CA GLU A 5 -4.54 10.23 -16.87
C GLU A 5 -3.46 10.03 -15.79
N LYS A 6 -3.24 11.08 -15.00
CA LYS A 6 -2.21 11.06 -13.96
C LYS A 6 -2.81 10.53 -12.66
N ILE A 7 -2.17 9.53 -12.09
CA ILE A 7 -2.54 8.95 -10.80
C ILE A 7 -1.86 9.78 -9.70
N TYR A 8 -2.66 10.33 -8.79
CA TYR A 8 -2.17 11.02 -7.60
C TYR A 8 -1.78 10.01 -6.53
N SER A 9 -0.54 10.10 -6.04
CA SER A 9 -0.04 9.29 -4.94
C SER A 9 0.77 10.13 -3.96
N ARG A 10 1.24 9.52 -2.88
CA ARG A 10 2.15 10.15 -1.91
C ARG A 10 3.33 9.26 -1.63
N LEU A 11 4.46 9.89 -1.35
CA LEU A 11 5.67 9.25 -0.88
C LEU A 11 5.56 8.94 0.61
N GLY A 12 6.48 8.11 1.13
CA GLY A 12 6.50 7.70 2.54
C GLY A 12 6.70 8.84 3.54
N ASP A 13 7.11 10.02 3.07
CA ASP A 13 7.26 11.26 3.84
C ASP A 13 6.05 12.20 3.72
N GLY A 14 5.02 11.80 2.97
CA GLY A 14 3.78 12.54 2.78
C GLY A 14 3.77 13.53 1.61
N TRP A 15 4.88 13.72 0.89
CA TRP A 15 4.90 14.57 -0.31
C TRP A 15 4.10 13.94 -1.45
N VAL A 16 3.38 14.79 -2.20
CA VAL A 16 2.55 14.35 -3.33
C VAL A 16 3.42 14.07 -4.54
N THR A 17 3.11 12.99 -5.24
CA THR A 17 3.69 12.64 -6.54
C THR A 17 2.61 12.27 -7.54
N GLU A 18 2.92 12.38 -8.82
CA GLU A 18 2.05 12.00 -9.93
C GLU A 18 2.73 10.89 -10.72
N LEU A 19 1.98 9.83 -11.03
CA LEU A 19 2.48 8.64 -11.72
C LEU A 19 1.59 8.35 -12.94
N THR A 20 2.17 7.75 -13.97
CA THR A 20 1.43 7.08 -15.04
C THR A 20 1.02 5.67 -14.60
N GLU A 21 0.05 5.06 -15.28
CA GLU A 21 -0.33 3.66 -15.05
C GLU A 21 0.84 2.70 -15.23
N THR A 22 1.67 2.93 -16.26
CA THR A 22 2.86 2.12 -16.53
C THR A 22 3.89 2.21 -15.40
N GLU A 23 4.11 3.41 -14.85
CA GLU A 23 5.02 3.61 -13.72
C GLU A 23 4.48 2.92 -12.46
N LEU A 24 3.19 3.08 -12.17
CA LEU A 24 2.56 2.43 -11.02
C LEU A 24 2.65 0.90 -11.13
N MET A 25 2.30 0.32 -12.28
CA MET A 25 2.38 -1.12 -12.50
C MET A 25 3.81 -1.64 -12.33
N LYS A 26 4.79 -0.90 -12.87
CA LYS A 26 6.21 -1.24 -12.72
C LYS A 26 6.64 -1.23 -11.26
N ASP A 27 6.21 -0.24 -10.47
CA ASP A 27 6.54 -0.15 -9.04
C ASP A 27 5.91 -1.30 -8.25
N ILE A 28 4.66 -1.66 -8.54
CA ILE A 28 3.97 -2.80 -7.90
C ILE A 28 4.71 -4.11 -8.20
N VAL A 29 5.04 -4.39 -9.46
CA VAL A 29 5.75 -5.61 -9.85
C VAL A 29 7.14 -5.69 -9.19
N ASN A 30 7.92 -4.61 -9.26
CA ASN A 30 9.26 -4.61 -8.68
C ASN A 30 9.23 -4.75 -7.15
N GLY A 31 8.30 -4.07 -6.49
CA GLY A 31 8.13 -4.10 -5.04
C GLY A 31 7.71 -5.49 -4.56
N THR A 32 6.70 -6.09 -5.18
CA THR A 32 6.18 -7.42 -4.81
C THR A 32 7.20 -8.53 -5.10
N GLN A 33 7.91 -8.48 -6.23
CA GLN A 33 8.99 -9.42 -6.53
C GLN A 33 10.15 -9.33 -5.53
N SER A 34 10.55 -8.11 -5.16
CA SER A 34 11.59 -7.89 -4.15
C SER A 34 11.14 -8.44 -2.79
N ALA A 35 9.90 -8.18 -2.39
CA ALA A 35 9.32 -8.68 -1.15
C ALA A 35 9.27 -10.21 -1.11
N ALA A 36 8.73 -10.85 -2.16
CA ALA A 36 8.66 -12.30 -2.28
C ALA A 36 10.05 -12.95 -2.22
N LYS A 37 11.03 -12.37 -2.94
CA LYS A 37 12.43 -12.81 -2.90
C LYS A 37 13.03 -12.72 -1.50
N ASN A 38 12.82 -11.61 -0.80
CA ASN A 38 13.36 -11.40 0.54
C ASN A 38 12.70 -12.33 1.58
N ALA A 39 11.41 -12.60 1.42
CA ALA A 39 10.65 -13.50 2.29
C ALA A 39 10.80 -14.99 1.91
N GLN A 40 11.42 -15.31 0.77
CA GLN A 40 11.56 -16.66 0.24
C GLN A 40 10.23 -17.38 0.02
N ILE A 41 9.24 -16.63 -0.48
CA ILE A 41 7.91 -17.13 -0.82
C ILE A 41 7.64 -16.98 -2.32
N ASP A 42 6.58 -17.62 -2.80
CA ASP A 42 6.17 -17.50 -4.19
C ASP A 42 5.73 -16.05 -4.52
N PRO A 43 6.05 -15.56 -5.73
CA PRO A 43 5.58 -14.27 -6.20
C PRO A 43 4.05 -14.28 -6.41
N LEU A 44 3.46 -13.09 -6.40
CA LEU A 44 2.05 -12.92 -6.74
C LEU A 44 1.77 -13.33 -8.19
N ILE A 45 0.58 -13.87 -8.44
CA ILE A 45 0.10 -14.14 -9.81
C ILE A 45 -0.43 -12.86 -10.47
N ASP A 46 -0.56 -12.88 -11.79
CA ASP A 46 -0.98 -11.70 -12.58
C ASP A 46 -2.32 -11.11 -12.11
N ASP A 47 -3.29 -11.95 -11.73
CA ASP A 47 -4.59 -11.50 -11.23
C ASP A 47 -4.48 -10.75 -9.90
N GLU A 48 -3.59 -11.18 -9.00
CA GLU A 48 -3.32 -10.50 -7.73
C GLU A 48 -2.61 -9.16 -7.96
N ILE A 49 -1.69 -9.11 -8.92
CA ILE A 49 -1.01 -7.87 -9.32
C ILE A 49 -2.02 -6.87 -9.91
N ASN A 50 -2.91 -7.32 -10.79
CA ASN A 50 -3.96 -6.49 -11.37
C ASN A 50 -4.91 -5.96 -10.29
N HIS A 51 -5.28 -6.81 -9.32
CA HIS A 51 -6.11 -6.39 -8.21
C HIS A 51 -5.44 -5.32 -7.34
N LEU A 52 -4.14 -5.47 -7.04
CA LEU A 52 -3.37 -4.45 -6.33
C LEU A 52 -3.29 -3.14 -7.13
N PHE A 53 -3.10 -3.23 -8.44
CA PHE A 53 -3.08 -2.07 -9.32
C PHE A 53 -4.40 -1.29 -9.24
N ASP A 54 -5.55 -1.98 -9.28
CA ASP A 54 -6.87 -1.35 -9.15
C ASP A 54 -7.02 -0.63 -7.80
N ILE A 55 -6.56 -1.24 -6.70
CA ILE A 55 -6.58 -0.64 -5.37
C ILE A 55 -5.69 0.61 -5.33
N CYS A 56 -4.44 0.51 -5.80
CA CYS A 56 -3.49 1.62 -5.76
C CYS A 56 -3.86 2.77 -6.69
N LYS A 57 -4.54 2.47 -7.80
CA LYS A 57 -5.11 3.47 -8.71
C LYS A 57 -6.37 4.11 -8.12
N SER A 58 -7.10 3.42 -7.24
CA SER A 58 -8.32 3.96 -6.66
C SER A 58 -8.01 5.25 -5.89
N GLY A 59 -8.65 6.36 -6.31
CA GLY A 59 -8.56 7.64 -5.60
C GLY A 59 -9.31 7.65 -4.26
N ASP A 60 -9.77 6.49 -3.81
CA ASP A 60 -10.58 6.32 -2.62
C ASP A 60 -9.72 6.50 -1.37
N LYS A 61 -10.18 7.36 -0.46
CA LYS A 61 -9.46 7.63 0.79
C LYS A 61 -9.43 6.43 1.74
N ARG A 62 -10.33 5.46 1.56
CA ARG A 62 -10.45 4.27 2.39
C ARG A 62 -10.87 3.09 1.53
N THR A 63 -10.05 2.06 1.54
CA THR A 63 -10.36 0.74 1.01
C THR A 63 -10.38 -0.26 2.16
N GLY A 64 -11.08 -1.38 1.98
CA GLY A 64 -11.22 -2.41 3.01
C GLY A 64 -11.37 -3.78 2.39
N VAL A 65 -11.34 -4.81 3.23
CA VAL A 65 -11.48 -6.22 2.82
C VAL A 65 -12.71 -6.84 3.47
N GLU A 66 -13.15 -7.97 2.91
CA GLU A 66 -14.19 -8.78 3.53
C GLU A 66 -13.75 -9.28 4.91
N ARG A 67 -14.71 -9.42 5.83
CA ARG A 67 -14.45 -9.94 7.17
C ARG A 67 -13.87 -11.35 7.09
N GLY A 68 -12.76 -11.59 7.79
CA GLY A 68 -12.00 -12.84 7.76
C GLY A 68 -10.87 -12.86 6.73
N ARG A 69 -10.73 -11.81 5.89
CA ARG A 69 -9.62 -11.64 4.94
C ARG A 69 -8.65 -10.53 5.36
N GLU A 70 -8.73 -10.09 6.61
CA GLU A 70 -7.81 -9.09 7.17
C GLU A 70 -6.40 -9.67 7.31
N ILE A 71 -5.39 -8.85 7.00
CA ILE A 71 -3.99 -9.20 7.28
C ILE A 71 -3.75 -9.02 8.78
N VAL A 72 -3.05 -9.97 9.40
CA VAL A 72 -2.57 -9.82 10.78
C VAL A 72 -1.48 -8.76 10.79
N THR A 73 -1.86 -7.51 11.03
CA THR A 73 -0.93 -6.40 11.18
C THR A 73 -0.35 -6.42 12.59
N THR A 74 0.98 -6.49 12.70
CA THR A 74 1.68 -6.04 13.90
C THR A 74 1.59 -4.52 13.94
N TYR A 75 1.14 -3.95 15.05
CA TYR A 75 1.02 -2.50 15.21
C TYR A 75 2.38 -1.84 14.95
N ASP A 76 2.53 -1.16 13.83
CA ASP A 76 3.72 -0.34 13.52
C ASP A 76 3.26 1.11 13.44
N GLY A 77 3.54 1.85 14.50
CA GLY A 77 3.15 3.24 14.64
C GLY A 77 3.16 3.69 16.10
N PRO A 78 3.95 4.72 16.46
CA PRO A 78 4.16 5.08 17.87
C PRO A 78 2.85 5.44 18.58
N THR A 79 1.89 6.02 17.87
CA THR A 79 0.57 6.36 18.44
C THR A 79 -0.32 5.15 18.76
N ILE A 80 -0.06 4.00 18.13
CA ILE A 80 -0.78 2.74 18.36
C ILE A 80 -0.01 1.88 19.37
N GLU A 81 1.31 1.79 19.24
CA GLU A 81 2.19 1.07 20.16
C GLU A 81 2.12 1.62 21.58
N ILE A 82 2.14 2.94 21.75
CA ILE A 82 2.00 3.60 23.06
C ILE A 82 0.69 3.18 23.74
N ARG A 83 -0.42 3.12 22.99
CA ARG A 83 -1.71 2.67 23.54
C ARG A 83 -1.70 1.17 23.84
N HIS A 84 -1.09 0.37 22.98
CA HIS A 84 -0.98 -1.07 23.18
C HIS A 84 -0.14 -1.39 24.44
N ALA A 85 0.91 -0.62 24.70
CA ALA A 85 1.73 -0.72 25.91
C ALA A 85 1.03 -0.21 27.19
N GLY A 86 -0.23 0.27 27.09
CA GLY A 86 -0.95 0.85 28.22
C GLY A 86 -0.42 2.21 28.65
N ILE A 87 0.44 2.85 27.85
CA ILE A 87 1.00 4.17 28.13
C ILE A 87 -0.02 5.22 27.70
N ILE A 88 -0.50 6.00 28.65
CA ILE A 88 -1.35 7.16 28.36
C ILE A 88 -0.43 8.30 27.92
N ALA A 89 -0.16 8.39 26.62
CA ALA A 89 0.39 9.63 26.07
C ALA A 89 -0.74 10.66 25.96
N ASN A 90 -0.57 11.79 26.63
CA ASN A 90 -1.45 12.93 26.39
C ASN A 90 -1.35 13.34 24.92
N ARG A 91 -2.50 13.39 24.25
CA ARG A 91 -2.59 13.86 22.87
C ARG A 91 -2.22 15.35 22.86
N GLN A 92 -1.06 15.69 22.32
CA GLN A 92 -0.79 17.06 21.86
C GLN A 92 -1.49 17.30 20.52
#